data_AF-A0A6L8WAI3-F1
#
_entry.id   AF-A0A6L8WAI3-F1
#
_cell.length_a   1.000
_cell.length_b   1.000
_cell.length_c   1.000
_cell.angle_alpha   90.00
_cell.angle_beta   90.00
_cell.angle_gamma   90.00
#
_symmetry.space_group_name_H-M   'P 1'
#
loop_
_entity.id
_entity.type
_entity.pdbx_description
1 polymer ?
#
loop_
_entity_poly.entity_id
_entity_poly.type
_entity_poly.pdbx_seq_one_letter_code
_entity_poly.pdbx_strand_id
1 'polypeptide(L)'
;MATVTVLTFGFFLEQFAGRLSRYQKLASLFLAGIIIGNPIVLTQMMTHYTDAPLYLIGCALVFFLMIDAFTPNKLARWGVISCIILLINTKTATLYYVPLIVIGGFVMDLVLNGSIKDCVPRAFQWILRKGFLYAFVYFFAIIVLGYKPYVTNLQDHLALLYPSVTEIMSYNIPNNVQGVSAPVGFFYGIFAETGRTLWPYPFDSQIHLKIPGSFTFDEFKILRFDTRRGGFGPFFSLALLSSLLTYITCRAACFSSRSYTMVKGGDSIAAYATILFLMSMFFPESWWARYVPFTWLSAVLFVIASFYLTGHGKTLIFIRFIQSVALLSFLLSMAAGAGGALKQNIQVRTATKAIEAAKDNPVIEIYIEKDIRITRDYQSKQISDAANVWARVLARNDVHVRIVGTKLPANEKKYCQKLGWLEAHVLWCIPKTKNGAGG
;
A
#
# COMPACT_ATOMS: atom_id res chain seq x y z
N MET A 1 3.37 6.54 10.38
CA MET A 1 2.09 6.02 10.89
C MET A 1 1.47 6.96 11.93
N ALA A 2 2.14 7.24 13.06
CA ALA A 2 1.59 8.06 14.14
C ALA A 2 0.95 9.39 13.70
N THR A 3 1.62 10.16 12.82
CA THR A 3 1.08 11.43 12.29
C THR A 3 -0.26 11.25 11.59
N VAL A 4 -0.39 10.21 10.75
CA VAL A 4 -1.64 9.91 10.03
C VAL A 4 -2.71 9.43 11.02
N THR A 5 -2.33 8.66 12.04
CA THR A 5 -3.25 8.25 13.10
C THR A 5 -3.83 9.46 13.82
N VAL A 6 -3.01 10.42 14.22
CA VAL A 6 -3.46 11.64 14.91
C VAL A 6 -4.35 12.48 14.00
N LEU A 7 -3.97 12.65 12.73
CA LEU A 7 -4.74 13.39 11.73
C LEU A 7 -6.13 12.77 11.51
N THR A 8 -6.18 11.46 11.27
CA THR A 8 -7.44 10.74 11.03
C THR A 8 -8.31 10.68 12.29
N PHE A 9 -7.70 10.45 13.46
CA PHE A 9 -8.38 10.50 14.75
C PHE A 9 -9.01 11.87 15.00
N GLY A 10 -8.26 12.96 14.81
CA GLY A 10 -8.75 14.32 15.00
C GLY A 10 -9.90 14.65 14.05
N PHE A 11 -9.77 14.27 12.77
CA PHE A 11 -10.84 14.41 11.79
C PHE A 11 -12.13 13.69 12.23
N PHE A 12 -12.06 12.41 12.60
CA PHE A 12 -13.25 11.68 13.03
C PHE A 12 -13.82 12.18 14.34
N LEU A 13 -12.97 12.64 15.26
CA LEU A 13 -13.43 13.25 16.49
C LEU A 13 -14.31 14.47 16.18
N GLU A 14 -13.89 15.36 15.30
CA GLU A 14 -14.71 16.51 14.88
C GLU A 14 -15.98 16.06 14.14
N GLN A 15 -15.84 15.17 13.14
CA GLN A 15 -16.97 14.77 12.30
C GLN A 15 -18.05 13.95 13.03
N PHE A 16 -17.68 13.21 14.07
CA PHE A 16 -18.62 12.42 14.86
C PHE A 16 -19.12 13.14 16.10
N ALA A 17 -18.66 14.37 16.36
CA ALA A 17 -19.24 15.21 17.40
C ALA A 17 -20.76 15.34 17.17
N GLY A 18 -21.55 15.01 18.20
CA GLY A 18 -23.01 15.02 18.14
C GLY A 18 -23.68 13.83 17.43
N ARG A 19 -22.94 13.00 16.66
CA ARG A 19 -23.49 11.80 15.98
C ARG A 19 -23.31 10.52 16.78
N LEU A 20 -22.12 10.33 17.34
CA LEU A 20 -21.75 9.15 18.13
C LEU A 20 -21.28 9.56 19.53
N SER A 21 -21.95 10.53 20.16
CA SER A 21 -21.49 11.22 21.39
C SER A 21 -20.97 10.29 22.48
N ARG A 22 -21.66 9.16 22.73
CA ARG A 22 -21.26 8.19 23.78
C ARG A 22 -19.95 7.45 23.48
N TYR A 23 -19.65 7.18 22.21
CA TYR A 23 -18.52 6.33 21.79
C TYR A 23 -17.55 7.02 20.82
N GLN A 24 -17.66 8.33 20.68
CA GLN A 24 -16.97 9.14 19.67
C GLN A 24 -15.46 8.91 19.65
N LYS A 25 -14.82 8.97 20.82
CA LYS A 25 -13.36 8.77 20.94
C LYS A 25 -12.94 7.36 20.52
N LEU A 26 -13.66 6.34 20.98
CA LEU A 26 -13.37 4.95 20.66
C LEU A 26 -13.60 4.65 19.17
N ALA A 27 -14.72 5.11 18.61
CA ALA A 27 -15.02 4.98 17.19
C ALA A 27 -13.97 5.68 16.31
N SER A 28 -13.54 6.89 16.70
CA SER A 28 -12.50 7.64 15.99
C SER A 28 -11.15 6.92 16.01
N LEU A 29 -10.75 6.40 17.17
CA LEU A 29 -9.51 5.62 17.31
C LEU A 29 -9.57 4.33 16.51
N PHE A 30 -10.71 3.64 16.55
CA PHE A 30 -10.94 2.39 15.82
C PHE A 30 -10.85 2.59 14.31
N LEU A 31 -11.52 3.61 13.75
CA LEU A 31 -11.45 3.92 12.32
C LEU A 31 -10.06 4.41 11.89
N ALA A 32 -9.41 5.24 12.70
CA ALA A 32 -8.01 5.62 12.47
C ALA A 32 -7.11 4.39 12.41
N GLY A 33 -7.31 3.43 13.32
CA GLY A 33 -6.64 2.13 13.35
C GLY A 33 -6.87 1.30 12.09
N ILE A 34 -8.10 1.23 11.59
CA ILE A 34 -8.41 0.52 10.34
C ILE A 34 -7.72 1.18 9.14
N ILE A 35 -7.72 2.52 9.06
CA ILE A 35 -7.08 3.22 7.93
C ILE A 35 -5.59 2.97 7.89
N ILE A 36 -4.88 3.11 9.01
CA ILE A 36 -3.44 2.86 9.05
C ILE A 36 -3.10 1.36 9.02
N GLY A 37 -4.06 0.50 9.38
CA GLY A 37 -3.94 -0.95 9.49
C GLY A 37 -3.88 -1.70 8.17
N ASN A 38 -3.81 -1.00 7.04
CA ASN A 38 -3.68 -1.63 5.72
C ASN A 38 -2.58 -2.73 5.74
N PRO A 39 -2.89 -3.99 5.39
CA PRO A 39 -1.94 -5.11 5.42
C PRO A 39 -0.65 -4.85 4.63
N ILE A 40 -0.71 -4.03 3.58
CA ILE A 40 0.48 -3.60 2.83
C ILE A 40 1.39 -2.77 3.73
N VAL A 41 0.85 -1.81 4.48
CA VAL A 41 1.62 -0.99 5.42
C VAL A 41 2.22 -1.85 6.51
N LEU A 42 1.42 -2.74 7.10
CA LEU A 42 1.86 -3.58 8.22
C LEU A 42 3.01 -4.51 7.83
N THR A 43 2.95 -5.10 6.63
CA THR A 43 3.99 -6.02 6.15
C THR A 43 5.23 -5.29 5.64
N GLN A 44 5.12 -4.04 5.18
CA GLN A 44 6.24 -3.32 4.58
C GLN A 44 6.91 -2.28 5.47
N MET A 45 6.29 -1.82 6.55
CA MET A 45 6.90 -0.83 7.45
C MET A 45 8.26 -1.29 8.03
N MET A 46 8.47 -2.60 8.13
CA MET A 46 9.71 -3.22 8.62
C MET A 46 10.71 -3.50 7.48
N THR A 47 10.52 -2.91 6.31
CA THR A 47 11.35 -3.11 5.11
C THR A 47 11.81 -1.77 4.55
N HIS A 48 12.68 -1.81 3.55
CA HIS A 48 13.11 -0.61 2.81
C HIS A 48 12.18 -0.24 1.63
N TYR A 49 11.02 -0.89 1.51
CA TYR A 49 10.02 -0.53 0.50
C TYR A 49 9.37 0.82 0.81
N THR A 50 9.07 1.58 -0.25
CA THR A 50 8.47 2.91 -0.14
C THR A 50 6.94 2.91 -0.24
N ASP A 51 6.29 1.75 -0.41
CA ASP A 51 4.83 1.71 -0.59
C ASP A 51 4.06 1.98 0.71
N ALA A 52 4.60 1.60 1.87
CA ALA A 52 4.05 1.98 3.16
C ALA A 52 4.06 3.52 3.36
N PRO A 53 5.20 4.23 3.19
CA PRO A 53 5.22 5.69 3.12
C PRO A 53 4.26 6.28 2.08
N LEU A 54 4.22 5.75 0.86
CA LEU A 54 3.32 6.21 -0.21
C LEU A 54 1.86 6.19 0.25
N TYR A 55 1.39 5.05 0.77
CA TYR A 55 0.02 4.93 1.26
C TYR A 55 -0.26 5.91 2.40
N LEU A 56 0.65 6.01 3.39
CA LEU A 56 0.45 6.86 4.57
C LEU A 56 0.41 8.35 4.21
N ILE A 57 1.32 8.82 3.35
CA ILE A 57 1.32 10.22 2.90
C ILE A 57 0.12 10.48 1.99
N GLY A 58 -0.29 9.51 1.16
CA GLY A 58 -1.51 9.62 0.35
C GLY A 58 -2.78 9.67 1.19
N CYS A 59 -2.86 8.90 2.28
CA CYS A 59 -3.91 9.04 3.29
C CYS A 59 -3.88 10.44 3.90
N ALA A 60 -2.71 10.95 4.29
CA ALA A 60 -2.60 12.31 4.82
C ALA A 60 -3.11 13.36 3.82
N LEU A 61 -2.76 13.23 2.53
CA LEU A 61 -3.26 14.09 1.46
C LEU A 61 -4.79 14.05 1.38
N VAL A 62 -5.39 12.86 1.37
CA VAL A 62 -6.86 12.68 1.38
C VAL A 62 -7.48 13.39 2.58
N PHE A 63 -6.96 13.16 3.79
CA PHE A 63 -7.55 13.75 5.00
C PHE A 63 -7.34 15.27 5.09
N PHE A 64 -6.22 15.81 4.64
CA PHE A 64 -6.05 17.27 4.56
C PHE A 64 -7.01 17.91 3.55
N LEU A 65 -7.26 17.27 2.41
CA LEU A 65 -8.28 17.71 1.45
C LEU A 65 -9.69 17.64 2.05
N MET A 66 -10.01 16.56 2.78
CA MET A 66 -11.29 16.41 3.48
C MET A 66 -11.47 17.50 4.55
N ILE A 67 -10.45 17.76 5.37
CA ILE A 67 -10.48 18.82 6.38
C ILE A 67 -10.73 20.18 5.72
N ASP A 68 -9.98 20.56 4.68
CA ASP A 68 -10.16 21.85 4.01
C ASP A 68 -11.51 21.97 3.26
N ALA A 69 -12.14 20.85 2.88
CA ALA A 69 -13.46 20.84 2.28
C ALA A 69 -14.58 21.03 3.33
N PHE A 70 -14.50 20.34 4.48
CA PHE A 70 -15.47 20.46 5.56
C PHE A 70 -15.33 21.78 6.35
N THR A 71 -14.10 22.15 6.67
CA THR A 71 -13.77 23.33 7.48
C THR A 71 -12.55 24.00 6.84
N PRO A 72 -12.72 24.99 5.94
CA PRO A 72 -11.62 25.64 5.21
C PRO A 72 -10.51 26.08 6.15
N ASN A 73 -9.31 25.50 5.98
CA ASN A 73 -8.23 25.64 6.95
C ASN A 73 -6.88 25.83 6.22
N LYS A 74 -6.20 26.95 6.51
CA LYS A 74 -4.91 27.27 5.90
C LYS A 74 -3.83 26.23 6.20
N LEU A 75 -3.79 25.69 7.42
CA LEU A 75 -2.85 24.63 7.80
C LEU A 75 -3.13 23.34 7.03
N ALA A 76 -4.40 23.00 6.80
CA ALA A 76 -4.76 21.85 5.98
C ALA A 76 -4.25 22.01 4.54
N ARG A 77 -4.35 23.22 3.95
CA ARG A 77 -3.78 23.50 2.61
C ARG A 77 -2.26 23.37 2.57
N TRP A 78 -1.55 23.84 3.60
CA TRP A 78 -0.11 23.61 3.72
C TRP A 78 0.23 22.12 3.88
N GLY A 79 -0.61 21.37 4.58
CA GLY A 79 -0.57 19.91 4.64
C GLY A 79 -0.71 19.26 3.25
N VAL A 80 -1.68 19.70 2.44
CA VAL A 80 -1.85 19.27 1.05
C VAL A 80 -0.59 19.53 0.22
N ILE A 81 -0.07 20.75 0.25
CA ILE A 81 1.15 21.15 -0.48
C ILE A 81 2.33 20.25 -0.09
N SER A 82 2.52 20.02 1.21
CA SER A 82 3.60 19.19 1.74
C SER A 82 3.44 17.73 1.27
N CYS A 83 2.22 17.19 1.31
CA CYS A 83 1.97 15.82 0.86
C CYS A 83 2.18 15.65 -0.65
N ILE A 84 1.81 16.63 -1.48
CA ILE A 84 2.08 16.61 -2.92
C ILE A 84 3.59 16.51 -3.16
N ILE A 85 4.38 17.39 -2.54
CA ILE A 85 5.84 17.40 -2.68
C ILE A 85 6.45 16.05 -2.27
N LEU A 86 6.06 15.54 -1.10
CA LEU A 86 6.60 14.29 -0.56
C LEU A 86 6.19 13.08 -1.41
N LEU A 87 4.93 12.98 -1.84
CA LEU A 87 4.46 11.84 -2.64
C LEU A 87 5.20 11.75 -3.95
N ILE A 88 5.23 12.85 -4.71
CA ILE A 88 5.91 12.91 -6.02
C ILE A 88 7.33 12.39 -5.89
N ASN A 89 8.05 12.78 -4.84
CA ASN A 89 9.44 12.38 -4.65
C ASN A 89 9.63 11.04 -3.89
N THR A 90 8.56 10.30 -3.58
CA THR A 90 8.64 9.00 -2.90
C THR A 90 8.68 7.82 -3.88
N LYS A 91 7.85 7.85 -4.93
CA LYS A 91 7.75 6.76 -5.92
C LYS A 91 7.14 7.26 -7.21
N THR A 92 7.61 6.77 -8.35
CA THR A 92 7.10 7.14 -9.70
C THR A 92 5.60 6.92 -9.89
N ALA A 93 5.01 5.90 -9.27
CA ALA A 93 3.56 5.65 -9.30
C ALA A 93 2.73 6.83 -8.77
N THR A 94 3.30 7.70 -7.94
CA THR A 94 2.60 8.87 -7.40
C THR A 94 2.34 9.96 -8.43
N LEU A 95 3.06 9.97 -9.56
CA LEU A 95 2.74 10.84 -10.70
C LEU A 95 1.31 10.61 -11.19
N TYR A 96 0.84 9.37 -11.13
CA TYR A 96 -0.53 8.97 -11.43
C TYR A 96 -1.48 9.28 -10.26
N TYR A 97 -1.13 8.87 -9.04
CA TYR A 97 -2.06 8.95 -7.91
C TYR A 97 -2.33 10.36 -7.41
N VAL A 98 -1.31 11.23 -7.33
CA VAL A 98 -1.47 12.58 -6.76
C VAL A 98 -2.54 13.42 -7.46
N PRO A 99 -2.54 13.59 -8.80
CA PRO A 99 -3.56 14.38 -9.47
C PRO A 99 -4.96 13.78 -9.28
N LEU A 100 -5.09 12.45 -9.30
CA LEU A 100 -6.38 11.77 -9.10
C LEU A 100 -6.90 11.88 -7.67
N ILE A 101 -6.03 11.84 -6.66
CA ILE A 101 -6.39 12.11 -5.27
C ILE A 101 -6.86 13.56 -5.12
N VAL A 102 -6.19 14.53 -5.75
CA VAL A 102 -6.60 15.95 -5.73
C VAL A 102 -7.94 16.15 -6.45
N ILE A 103 -8.15 15.49 -7.59
CA ILE A 103 -9.45 15.47 -8.29
C ILE A 103 -10.54 14.87 -7.41
N GLY A 104 -10.25 13.83 -6.64
CA GLY A 104 -11.20 13.28 -5.67
C GLY A 104 -11.59 14.29 -4.58
N GLY A 105 -10.64 15.07 -4.07
CA GLY A 105 -10.91 16.17 -3.13
C GLY A 105 -11.74 17.30 -3.77
N PHE A 106 -11.48 17.61 -5.03
CA PHE A 106 -12.29 18.55 -5.82
C PHE A 106 -13.74 18.09 -5.97
N VAL A 107 -13.96 16.84 -6.40
CA VAL A 107 -15.30 16.26 -6.57
C VAL A 107 -16.03 16.20 -5.23
N MET A 108 -15.33 15.83 -4.15
CA MET A 108 -15.90 15.86 -2.80
C MET A 108 -16.38 17.27 -2.40
N ASP A 109 -15.55 18.30 -2.58
CA ASP A 109 -15.89 19.68 -2.22
C ASP A 109 -17.12 20.16 -3.01
N LEU A 110 -17.21 19.81 -4.29
CA LEU A 110 -18.40 20.08 -5.12
C LEU A 110 -19.65 19.37 -4.61
N VAL A 111 -19.58 18.11 -4.21
CA VAL A 111 -20.73 17.36 -3.68
C VAL A 111 -21.16 17.90 -2.30
N LEU A 112 -20.19 18.26 -1.45
CA LEU A 112 -20.45 18.77 -0.10
C LEU A 112 -21.12 20.14 -0.13
N ASN A 113 -20.51 21.08 -0.87
CA ASN A 113 -20.87 22.49 -0.84
C ASN A 113 -21.77 22.91 -2.01
N GLY A 114 -21.90 22.07 -3.04
CA GLY A 114 -22.66 22.37 -4.25
C GLY A 114 -24.17 22.15 -4.12
N SER A 115 -24.88 22.93 -4.92
CA SER A 115 -26.19 22.59 -5.49
C SER A 115 -25.98 22.30 -6.98
N ILE A 116 -26.84 21.49 -7.60
CA ILE A 116 -26.75 21.13 -9.03
C ILE A 116 -26.64 22.39 -9.91
N LYS A 117 -27.34 23.46 -9.55
CA LYS A 117 -27.37 24.73 -10.30
C LYS A 117 -26.08 25.55 -10.21
N ASP A 118 -25.26 25.35 -9.18
CA ASP A 118 -24.06 26.15 -8.92
C ASP A 118 -22.76 25.39 -9.21
N CYS A 119 -22.84 24.21 -9.83
CA CYS A 119 -21.69 23.32 -10.00
C CYS A 119 -20.55 23.99 -10.78
N VAL A 120 -20.87 24.62 -11.92
CA VAL A 120 -19.87 25.22 -12.82
C VAL A 120 -19.16 26.43 -12.18
N PRO A 121 -19.87 27.45 -11.63
CA PRO A 121 -19.19 28.57 -10.98
C PRO A 121 -18.32 28.13 -9.79
N ARG A 122 -18.78 27.16 -9.00
CA ARG A 122 -17.99 26.63 -7.87
C ARG A 122 -16.78 25.85 -8.34
N ALA A 123 -16.91 25.08 -9.41
CA ALA A 123 -15.79 24.36 -10.01
C ALA A 123 -14.68 25.34 -10.41
N PHE A 124 -15.05 26.41 -11.12
CA PHE A 124 -14.10 27.45 -11.52
C PHE A 124 -13.48 28.16 -10.32
N GLN A 125 -14.29 28.50 -9.31
CA GLN A 125 -13.79 29.13 -8.08
C GLN A 125 -12.82 28.21 -7.31
N TRP A 126 -13.08 26.91 -7.26
CA TRP A 126 -12.18 25.95 -6.64
C TRP A 126 -10.85 25.85 -7.39
N ILE A 127 -10.89 25.78 -8.72
CA ILE A 127 -9.71 25.75 -9.57
C ILE A 127 -8.85 27.00 -9.34
N LEU A 128 -9.47 28.18 -9.33
CA LEU A 128 -8.78 29.46 -9.08
C LEU A 128 -8.18 29.54 -7.68
N ARG A 129 -8.89 29.08 -6.64
CA ARG A 129 -8.46 29.24 -5.23
C ARG A 129 -7.47 28.18 -4.77
N LYS A 130 -7.57 26.96 -5.29
CA LYS A 130 -6.84 25.78 -4.80
C LYS A 130 -6.15 25.03 -5.96
N GLY A 131 -6.88 24.78 -7.04
CA GLY A 131 -6.42 23.95 -8.16
C GLY A 131 -5.11 24.44 -8.80
N PHE A 132 -5.00 25.72 -9.16
CA PHE A 132 -3.78 26.28 -9.74
C PHE A 132 -2.57 26.15 -8.82
N LEU A 133 -2.74 26.39 -7.52
CA LEU A 133 -1.68 26.23 -6.53
C LEU A 133 -1.22 24.78 -6.44
N TYR A 134 -2.16 23.83 -6.37
CA TYR A 134 -1.82 22.40 -6.29
C TYR A 134 -1.16 21.89 -7.58
N ALA A 135 -1.61 22.35 -8.74
CA ALA A 135 -0.98 22.05 -10.03
C ALA A 135 0.44 22.64 -10.11
N PHE A 136 0.62 23.89 -9.72
CA PHE A 136 1.94 24.53 -9.67
C PHE A 136 2.91 23.76 -8.77
N VAL A 137 2.47 23.39 -7.56
CA VAL A 137 3.28 22.60 -6.61
C VAL A 137 3.61 21.22 -7.18
N TYR A 138 2.66 20.56 -7.85
CA TYR A 138 2.89 19.26 -8.52
C TYR A 138 4.01 19.37 -9.56
N PHE A 139 3.94 20.35 -10.47
CA PHE A 139 4.99 20.53 -11.48
C PHE A 139 6.33 20.98 -10.87
N PHE A 140 6.31 21.85 -9.86
CA PHE A 140 7.50 22.25 -9.13
C PHE A 140 8.18 21.06 -8.45
N ALA A 141 7.39 20.16 -7.85
CA ALA A 141 7.91 18.94 -7.21
C ALA A 141 8.56 17.99 -8.21
N ILE A 142 8.08 17.94 -9.46
CA ILE A 142 8.67 17.12 -10.53
C ILE A 142 9.96 17.77 -11.07
N ILE A 143 9.89 19.05 -11.45
CA ILE A 143 10.96 19.71 -12.22
C ILE A 143 12.12 20.12 -11.32
N VAL A 144 11.84 20.63 -10.12
CA VAL A 144 12.87 21.22 -9.24
C VAL A 144 13.32 20.21 -8.20
N LEU A 145 12.39 19.69 -7.40
CA LEU A 145 12.74 18.80 -6.29
C LEU A 145 13.07 17.38 -6.78
N GLY A 146 12.29 16.89 -7.74
CA GLY A 146 12.47 15.59 -8.38
C GLY A 146 13.35 15.64 -9.63
N TYR A 147 14.18 16.68 -9.79
CA TYR A 147 15.06 16.85 -10.96
C TYR A 147 15.80 15.55 -11.29
N LYS A 148 16.31 14.87 -10.26
CA LYS A 148 16.66 13.45 -10.31
C LYS A 148 15.56 12.63 -9.62
N PRO A 149 14.86 11.71 -10.30
CA PRO A 149 15.20 11.18 -11.62
C PRO A 149 14.46 11.84 -12.80
N TYR A 150 13.46 12.70 -12.61
CA TYR A 150 12.51 13.02 -13.69
C TYR A 150 13.11 13.79 -14.87
N VAL A 151 13.87 14.84 -14.59
CA VAL A 151 14.47 15.69 -15.64
C VAL A 151 15.68 14.98 -16.24
N THR A 152 16.49 14.33 -15.41
CA THR A 152 17.66 13.57 -15.90
C THR A 152 17.25 12.37 -16.75
N ASN A 153 16.18 11.65 -16.41
CA ASN A 153 15.69 10.56 -17.25
C ASN A 153 15.22 11.06 -18.62
N LEU A 154 14.58 12.23 -18.68
CA LEU A 154 14.17 12.82 -19.94
C LEU A 154 15.40 13.23 -20.79
N GLN A 155 16.44 13.78 -20.16
CA GLN A 155 17.70 14.16 -20.82
C GLN A 155 18.49 12.94 -21.31
N ASP A 156 18.63 11.92 -20.47
CA ASP A 156 19.53 10.78 -20.71
C ASP A 156 18.87 9.64 -21.51
N HIS A 157 17.55 9.49 -21.38
CA HIS A 157 16.80 8.34 -21.90
C HIS A 157 15.59 8.71 -22.76
N LEU A 158 15.32 10.00 -22.96
CA LEU A 158 14.13 10.52 -23.68
C LEU A 158 12.80 9.97 -23.13
N ALA A 159 12.79 9.61 -21.84
CA ALA A 159 11.64 9.04 -21.16
C ALA A 159 11.52 9.64 -19.75
N LEU A 160 10.31 10.01 -19.32
CA LEU A 160 10.09 10.49 -17.95
C LEU A 160 10.38 9.40 -16.90
N LEU A 161 10.07 8.15 -17.27
CA LEU A 161 10.27 6.96 -16.44
C LEU A 161 11.28 6.04 -17.13
N TYR A 162 12.38 5.77 -16.43
CA TYR A 162 13.43 4.85 -16.87
C TYR A 162 13.90 3.98 -15.69
N PRO A 163 14.14 2.67 -15.90
CA PRO A 163 13.77 1.88 -17.09
C PRO A 163 12.24 1.83 -17.27
N SER A 164 11.78 1.34 -18.43
CA SER A 164 10.34 1.33 -18.71
C SER A 164 9.60 0.42 -17.71
N VAL A 165 8.36 0.78 -17.37
CA VAL A 165 7.54 -0.04 -16.45
C VAL A 165 7.33 -1.44 -17.01
N THR A 166 7.20 -1.58 -18.33
CA THR A 166 7.06 -2.88 -19.01
C THR A 166 8.28 -3.79 -18.81
N GLU A 167 9.49 -3.23 -18.85
CA GLU A 167 10.73 -3.97 -18.61
C GLU A 167 10.76 -4.48 -17.16
N ILE A 168 10.44 -3.61 -16.19
CA ILE A 168 10.41 -3.95 -14.76
C ILE A 168 9.35 -5.01 -14.45
N MET A 169 8.17 -4.91 -15.07
CA MET A 169 7.01 -5.74 -14.72
C MET A 169 6.93 -7.08 -15.46
N SER A 170 7.62 -7.23 -16.60
CA SER A 170 7.53 -8.42 -17.48
C SER A 170 7.68 -9.76 -16.76
N TYR A 171 8.56 -9.87 -15.75
CA TYR A 171 8.82 -11.10 -14.99
C TYR A 171 7.93 -11.30 -13.75
N ASN A 172 7.01 -10.37 -13.49
CA ASN A 172 6.26 -10.31 -12.24
C ASN A 172 4.76 -10.56 -12.42
N ILE A 173 4.27 -10.61 -13.66
CA ILE A 173 2.85 -10.70 -13.99
C ILE A 173 2.38 -12.16 -13.95
N PRO A 174 1.29 -12.50 -13.23
CA PRO A 174 0.69 -13.82 -13.27
C PRO A 174 0.20 -14.23 -14.66
N ASN A 175 0.36 -15.50 -15.02
CA ASN A 175 0.03 -16.03 -16.34
C ASN A 175 -1.42 -15.77 -16.79
N ASN A 176 -2.38 -15.77 -15.86
CA ASN A 176 -3.79 -15.50 -16.16
C ASN A 176 -4.19 -14.01 -16.11
N VAL A 177 -3.24 -13.11 -15.82
CA VAL A 177 -3.44 -11.65 -15.87
C VAL A 177 -2.60 -11.01 -16.98
N GLN A 178 -1.73 -11.79 -17.64
CA GLN A 178 -0.95 -11.29 -18.75
C GLN A 178 -1.85 -10.89 -19.93
N GLY A 179 -1.70 -9.65 -20.40
CA GLY A 179 -2.45 -9.13 -21.55
C GLY A 179 -3.92 -8.76 -21.26
N VAL A 180 -4.42 -8.92 -20.05
CA VAL A 180 -5.79 -8.49 -19.70
C VAL A 180 -5.84 -6.99 -19.38
N SER A 181 -7.01 -6.38 -19.52
CA SER A 181 -7.18 -4.95 -19.20
C SER A 181 -7.05 -4.67 -17.70
N ALA A 182 -6.68 -3.45 -17.33
CA ALA A 182 -6.52 -3.05 -15.92
C ALA A 182 -7.75 -3.33 -15.04
N PRO A 183 -9.01 -3.07 -15.44
CA PRO A 183 -10.16 -3.42 -14.62
C PRO A 183 -10.32 -4.94 -14.39
N VAL A 184 -9.96 -5.76 -15.39
CA VAL A 184 -9.97 -7.23 -15.25
C VAL A 184 -8.84 -7.67 -14.30
N GLY A 185 -7.64 -7.10 -14.45
CA GLY A 185 -6.54 -7.33 -13.51
C GLY A 185 -6.92 -6.94 -12.07
N PHE A 186 -7.58 -5.80 -11.90
CA PHE A 186 -8.09 -5.36 -10.61
C PHE A 186 -9.06 -6.36 -10.01
N PHE A 187 -10.01 -6.88 -10.80
CA PHE A 187 -10.91 -7.94 -10.36
C PHE A 187 -10.14 -9.18 -9.88
N TYR A 188 -9.14 -9.64 -10.63
CA TYR A 188 -8.26 -10.73 -10.18
C TYR A 188 -7.57 -10.39 -8.86
N GLY A 189 -7.01 -9.19 -8.71
CA GLY A 189 -6.33 -8.77 -7.48
C GLY A 189 -7.21 -8.72 -6.24
N ILE A 190 -8.46 -8.26 -6.39
CA ILE A 190 -9.42 -8.09 -5.30
C ILE A 190 -10.01 -9.42 -4.85
N PHE A 191 -10.36 -10.29 -5.80
CA PHE A 191 -11.01 -11.58 -5.54
C PHE A 191 -10.02 -12.75 -5.46
N ALA A 192 -8.71 -12.46 -5.45
CA ALA A 192 -7.66 -13.43 -5.28
C ALA A 192 -7.72 -14.11 -3.90
N GLU A 193 -7.42 -15.40 -3.88
CA GLU A 193 -6.85 -16.04 -2.69
C GLU A 193 -5.49 -15.42 -2.38
N THR A 194 -5.23 -15.19 -1.09
CA THR A 194 -3.89 -14.79 -0.63
C THR A 194 -2.91 -15.90 -1.03
N GLY A 195 -1.86 -15.55 -1.78
CA GLY A 195 -0.97 -16.55 -2.38
C GLY A 195 0.45 -16.51 -1.82
N ARG A 196 1.13 -17.67 -1.81
CA ARG A 196 2.56 -17.77 -1.48
C ARG A 196 3.39 -17.04 -2.52
N THR A 197 4.44 -16.32 -2.13
CA THR A 197 5.32 -15.60 -3.06
C THR A 197 6.80 -15.93 -2.81
N LEU A 198 7.07 -17.01 -2.07
CA LEU A 198 8.43 -17.51 -1.82
C LEU A 198 8.65 -18.77 -2.65
N TRP A 199 9.87 -18.97 -3.15
CA TRP A 199 10.31 -20.22 -3.78
C TRP A 199 9.84 -21.45 -2.95
N PRO A 200 9.32 -22.52 -3.57
CA PRO A 200 9.36 -22.87 -5.00
C PRO A 200 8.25 -22.24 -5.86
N TYR A 201 7.44 -21.33 -5.32
CA TYR A 201 6.33 -20.74 -6.06
C TYR A 201 6.83 -19.62 -6.99
N PRO A 202 6.71 -19.79 -8.32
CA PRO A 202 7.12 -18.77 -9.28
C PRO A 202 6.28 -17.49 -9.17
N PHE A 203 6.84 -16.36 -9.55
CA PHE A 203 6.15 -15.07 -9.48
C PHE A 203 5.00 -14.92 -10.48
N ASP A 204 5.09 -15.62 -11.62
CA ASP A 204 4.10 -15.71 -12.70
C ASP A 204 3.00 -16.74 -12.43
N SER A 205 3.05 -17.43 -11.28
CA SER A 205 2.02 -18.41 -10.93
C SER A 205 0.64 -17.77 -10.82
N GLN A 206 -0.37 -18.51 -11.27
CA GLN A 206 -1.73 -18.01 -11.49
C GLN A 206 -2.37 -17.43 -10.22
N ILE A 207 -3.27 -16.46 -10.44
CA ILE A 207 -4.19 -15.97 -9.40
C ILE A 207 -5.41 -16.89 -9.36
N HIS A 208 -5.63 -17.53 -8.22
CA HIS A 208 -6.85 -18.28 -7.94
C HIS A 208 -7.90 -17.34 -7.36
N LEU A 209 -9.09 -17.32 -7.96
CA LEU A 209 -10.21 -16.53 -7.46
C LEU A 209 -10.92 -17.29 -6.34
N LYS A 210 -11.46 -16.54 -5.39
CA LYS A 210 -12.27 -17.09 -4.30
C LYS A 210 -13.55 -16.30 -4.08
N ILE A 211 -14.52 -16.96 -3.47
CA ILE A 211 -15.79 -16.34 -3.09
C ILE A 211 -15.52 -15.36 -1.94
N PRO A 212 -16.05 -14.12 -1.99
CA PRO A 212 -15.92 -13.17 -0.90
C PRO A 212 -16.33 -13.75 0.46
N GLY A 213 -15.41 -13.69 1.42
CA GLY A 213 -15.61 -14.23 2.77
C GLY A 213 -15.18 -15.69 2.94
N SER A 214 -14.89 -16.41 1.85
CA SER A 214 -14.20 -17.71 1.94
C SER A 214 -12.71 -17.50 2.23
N PHE A 215 -12.13 -18.41 2.99
CA PHE A 215 -10.70 -18.39 3.29
C PHE A 215 -10.15 -19.77 3.61
N THR A 216 -8.84 -19.94 3.44
CA THR A 216 -8.09 -21.05 4.04
C THR A 216 -7.25 -20.54 5.21
N PHE A 217 -7.04 -21.38 6.24
CA PHE A 217 -6.20 -21.01 7.38
C PHE A 217 -4.76 -20.69 7.00
N ASP A 218 -4.30 -21.20 5.85
CA ASP A 218 -2.97 -20.90 5.32
C ASP A 218 -2.85 -19.46 4.84
N GLU A 219 -3.93 -18.82 4.38
CA GLU A 219 -3.92 -17.42 3.95
C GLU A 219 -3.45 -16.46 5.05
N PHE A 220 -3.78 -16.75 6.30
CA PHE A 220 -3.34 -15.97 7.46
C PHE A 220 -1.84 -16.09 7.74
N LYS A 221 -1.17 -17.13 7.20
CA LYS A 221 0.23 -17.45 7.48
C LYS A 221 1.18 -17.03 6.37
N ILE A 222 0.68 -16.66 5.20
CA ILE A 222 1.46 -16.49 3.96
C ILE A 222 1.62 -15.03 3.52
N LEU A 223 0.90 -14.10 4.16
CA LEU A 223 1.13 -12.67 3.98
C LEU A 223 2.57 -12.30 4.34
N ARG A 224 3.20 -11.53 3.47
CA ARG A 224 4.55 -10.98 3.60
C ARG A 224 4.65 -9.66 2.84
N PHE A 225 5.77 -8.95 3.03
CA PHE A 225 6.02 -7.64 2.41
C PHE A 225 5.83 -7.57 0.87
N ASP A 226 6.04 -8.68 0.16
CA ASP A 226 5.91 -8.79 -1.30
C ASP A 226 4.81 -9.77 -1.73
N THR A 227 3.73 -9.92 -0.96
CA THR A 227 2.60 -10.76 -1.39
C THR A 227 1.96 -10.20 -2.66
N ARG A 228 2.09 -10.95 -3.76
CA ARG A 228 1.64 -10.53 -5.10
C ARG A 228 0.18 -10.85 -5.40
N ARG A 229 -0.36 -11.86 -4.72
CA ARG A 229 -1.71 -12.39 -4.96
C ARG A 229 -2.51 -12.28 -3.67
N GLY A 230 -3.63 -11.59 -3.70
CA GLY A 230 -4.46 -11.35 -2.52
C GLY A 230 -3.77 -10.54 -1.42
N GLY A 231 -2.94 -9.54 -1.79
CA GLY A 231 -2.08 -8.81 -0.85
C GLY A 231 -2.82 -7.96 0.21
N PHE A 232 -4.11 -7.69 0.04
CA PHE A 232 -4.95 -7.05 1.07
C PHE A 232 -5.43 -8.02 2.15
N GLY A 233 -5.16 -9.32 2.01
CA GLY A 233 -5.48 -10.34 2.98
C GLY A 233 -6.83 -11.03 2.79
N PRO A 234 -7.14 -12.02 3.64
CA PRO A 234 -8.11 -13.05 3.30
C PRO A 234 -9.56 -12.54 3.20
N PHE A 235 -9.90 -11.49 3.93
CA PHE A 235 -11.28 -10.99 4.03
C PHE A 235 -11.52 -9.70 3.25
N PHE A 236 -10.56 -9.24 2.45
CA PHE A 236 -10.66 -7.93 1.80
C PHE A 236 -11.78 -7.83 0.78
N SER A 237 -12.01 -8.86 -0.03
CA SER A 237 -13.13 -8.87 -0.99
C SER A 237 -14.49 -8.76 -0.29
N LEU A 238 -14.67 -9.42 0.85
CA LEU A 238 -15.87 -9.27 1.68
C LEU A 238 -15.96 -7.86 2.26
N ALA A 239 -14.85 -7.31 2.78
CA ALA A 239 -14.79 -5.94 3.30
C ALA A 239 -15.22 -4.92 2.24
N LEU A 240 -14.66 -5.01 1.02
CA LEU A 240 -14.99 -4.11 -0.08
C LEU A 240 -16.47 -4.20 -0.47
N LEU A 241 -16.99 -5.42 -0.72
CA LEU A 241 -18.38 -5.60 -1.14
C LEU A 241 -19.38 -5.16 -0.08
N SER A 242 -19.14 -5.52 1.18
CA SER A 242 -19.99 -5.08 2.28
C SER A 242 -19.91 -3.55 2.49
N SER A 243 -18.76 -2.93 2.27
CA SER A 243 -18.61 -1.47 2.32
C SER A 243 -19.46 -0.77 1.25
N LEU A 244 -19.36 -1.23 0.01
CA LEU A 244 -20.16 -0.72 -1.12
C LEU A 244 -21.65 -0.94 -0.89
N LEU A 245 -22.03 -2.16 -0.50
CA LEU A 245 -23.41 -2.53 -0.22
C LEU A 245 -24.00 -1.70 0.92
N THR A 246 -23.21 -1.42 1.96
CA THR A 246 -23.65 -0.54 3.07
C THR A 246 -24.01 0.84 2.54
N TYR A 247 -23.14 1.47 1.76
CA TYR A 247 -23.44 2.81 1.21
C TYR A 247 -24.64 2.80 0.25
N ILE A 248 -24.70 1.83 -0.66
CA ILE A 248 -25.81 1.69 -1.64
C ILE A 248 -27.14 1.50 -0.90
N THR A 249 -27.17 0.65 0.13
CA THR A 249 -28.39 0.42 0.93
C THR A 249 -28.79 1.65 1.75
N CYS A 250 -27.83 2.45 2.26
CA CYS A 250 -28.14 3.76 2.84
C CYS A 250 -28.85 4.68 1.83
N ARG A 251 -28.34 4.76 0.60
CA ARG A 251 -28.94 5.58 -0.46
C ARG A 251 -30.33 5.09 -0.85
N ALA A 252 -30.48 3.77 -1.04
CA ALA A 252 -31.77 3.16 -1.34
C ALA A 252 -32.79 3.46 -0.24
N ALA A 253 -32.40 3.35 1.04
CA ALA A 253 -33.28 3.66 2.17
C ALA A 253 -33.78 5.12 2.15
N CYS A 254 -32.90 6.08 1.84
CA CYS A 254 -33.27 7.49 1.70
C CYS A 254 -34.22 7.75 0.53
N PHE A 255 -34.12 7.00 -0.57
CA PHE A 255 -35.05 7.12 -1.69
C PHE A 255 -36.41 6.47 -1.39
N SER A 256 -36.41 5.33 -0.68
CA SER A 256 -37.63 4.58 -0.40
C SER A 256 -38.47 5.16 0.75
N SER A 257 -37.88 5.92 1.67
CA SER A 257 -38.63 6.47 2.80
C SER A 257 -38.05 7.80 3.30
N ARG A 258 -38.95 8.75 3.58
CA ARG A 258 -38.61 10.05 4.19
C ARG A 258 -38.10 9.92 5.62
N SER A 259 -38.28 8.76 6.28
CA SER A 259 -37.77 8.50 7.63
C SER A 259 -36.25 8.33 7.68
N TYR A 260 -35.59 8.24 6.52
CA TYR A 260 -34.14 8.13 6.40
C TYR A 260 -33.58 9.36 5.69
N THR A 261 -32.59 10.01 6.28
CA THR A 261 -31.92 11.14 5.65
C THR A 261 -30.41 10.96 5.67
N MET A 262 -29.78 11.25 4.53
CA MET A 262 -28.33 11.24 4.38
C MET A 262 -27.83 12.68 4.38
N VAL A 263 -26.95 13.02 5.32
CA VAL A 263 -26.30 14.33 5.30
C VAL A 263 -25.30 14.40 4.15
N LYS A 264 -25.22 15.53 3.43
CA LYS A 264 -24.29 15.75 2.29
C LYS A 264 -22.85 15.33 2.56
N GLY A 265 -22.40 15.43 3.82
CA GLY A 265 -21.09 14.95 4.27
C GLY A 265 -20.85 13.50 3.88
N GLY A 266 -21.81 12.61 4.08
CA GLY A 266 -21.67 11.20 3.71
C GLY A 266 -21.55 10.98 2.20
N ASP A 267 -22.36 11.67 1.39
CA ASP A 267 -22.26 11.57 -0.07
C ASP A 267 -20.94 12.12 -0.61
N SER A 268 -20.45 13.22 -0.04
CA SER A 268 -19.17 13.80 -0.43
C SER A 268 -18.01 12.85 -0.15
N ILE A 269 -18.02 12.16 0.99
CA ILE A 269 -17.01 11.14 1.34
C ILE A 269 -17.11 9.94 0.39
N ALA A 270 -18.32 9.48 0.07
CA ALA A 270 -18.52 8.38 -0.88
C ALA A 270 -18.10 8.76 -2.31
N ALA A 271 -18.28 10.02 -2.73
CA ALA A 271 -17.79 10.51 -4.01
C ALA A 271 -16.26 10.47 -4.06
N TYR A 272 -15.57 10.89 -2.98
CA TYR A 272 -14.12 10.74 -2.89
C TYR A 272 -13.70 9.27 -2.92
N ALA A 273 -14.36 8.42 -2.14
CA ALA A 273 -14.13 6.98 -2.13
C ALA A 273 -14.24 6.38 -3.53
N THR A 274 -15.21 6.83 -4.33
CA THR A 274 -15.42 6.39 -5.71
C THR A 274 -14.25 6.77 -6.61
N ILE A 275 -13.72 7.99 -6.53
CA ILE A 275 -12.53 8.39 -7.30
C ILE A 275 -11.31 7.55 -6.88
N LEU A 276 -11.11 7.32 -5.58
CA LEU A 276 -10.01 6.47 -5.08
C LEU A 276 -10.13 5.00 -5.55
N PHE A 277 -11.36 4.50 -5.68
CA PHE A 277 -11.66 3.17 -6.22
C PHE A 277 -11.34 3.10 -7.71
N LEU A 278 -11.86 4.04 -8.50
CA LEU A 278 -11.69 4.08 -9.95
C LEU A 278 -10.22 4.25 -10.33
N MET A 279 -9.48 5.15 -9.68
CA MET A 279 -8.04 5.30 -9.95
C MET A 279 -7.24 4.02 -9.63
N SER A 280 -7.66 3.26 -8.62
CA SER A 280 -7.02 1.97 -8.33
C SER A 280 -7.36 0.93 -9.41
N MET A 281 -8.62 0.87 -9.84
CA MET A 281 -9.09 -0.07 -10.85
C MET A 281 -8.45 0.13 -12.23
N PHE A 282 -8.16 1.39 -12.60
CA PHE A 282 -7.56 1.73 -13.89
C PHE A 282 -6.03 1.88 -13.84
N PHE A 283 -5.38 1.55 -12.72
CA PHE A 283 -3.92 1.49 -12.67
C PHE A 283 -3.39 0.28 -13.47
N PRO A 284 -2.28 0.38 -14.24
CA PRO A 284 -1.87 -0.73 -15.11
C PRO A 284 -1.59 -2.05 -14.36
N GLU A 285 -0.96 -1.98 -13.19
CA GLU A 285 -0.66 -3.13 -12.32
C GLU A 285 -1.72 -3.31 -11.22
N SER A 286 -2.98 -3.05 -11.53
CA SER A 286 -4.10 -3.02 -10.58
C SER A 286 -4.36 -4.34 -9.85
N TRP A 287 -3.85 -5.46 -10.36
CA TRP A 287 -3.97 -6.78 -9.75
C TRP A 287 -3.10 -6.94 -8.49
N TRP A 288 -2.08 -6.11 -8.33
CA TRP A 288 -1.13 -6.23 -7.22
C TRP A 288 -1.42 -5.15 -6.17
N ALA A 289 -1.87 -5.59 -4.99
CA ALA A 289 -2.31 -4.73 -3.89
C ALA A 289 -1.35 -3.56 -3.57
N ARG A 290 -0.03 -3.82 -3.62
CA ARG A 290 1.03 -2.83 -3.38
C ARG A 290 0.96 -1.62 -4.33
N TYR A 291 0.51 -1.83 -5.56
CA TYR A 291 0.37 -0.78 -6.55
C TYR A 291 -0.93 0.00 -6.40
N VAL A 292 -1.99 -0.61 -5.85
CA VAL A 292 -3.30 0.01 -5.66
C VAL A 292 -3.71 0.21 -4.19
N PRO A 293 -2.82 0.71 -3.32
CA PRO A 293 -3.03 0.66 -1.87
C PRO A 293 -4.23 1.51 -1.41
N PHE A 294 -4.64 2.50 -2.21
CA PHE A 294 -5.79 3.36 -1.94
C PHE A 294 -7.15 2.67 -2.08
N THR A 295 -7.20 1.45 -2.64
CA THR A 295 -8.42 0.62 -2.64
C THR A 295 -8.87 0.33 -1.21
N TRP A 296 -7.93 0.09 -0.29
CA TRP A 296 -8.22 -0.09 1.12
C TRP A 296 -8.92 1.14 1.70
N LEU A 297 -8.33 2.33 1.50
CA LEU A 297 -8.89 3.58 1.99
C LEU A 297 -10.27 3.85 1.38
N SER A 298 -10.44 3.63 0.08
CA SER A 298 -11.73 3.75 -0.61
C SER A 298 -12.82 2.91 0.05
N ALA A 299 -12.56 1.61 0.27
CA ALA A 299 -13.50 0.72 0.93
C ALA A 299 -13.87 1.23 2.34
N VAL A 300 -12.88 1.66 3.11
CA VAL A 300 -13.11 2.22 4.45
C VAL A 300 -13.94 3.52 4.39
N LEU A 301 -13.71 4.40 3.41
CA LEU A 301 -14.48 5.63 3.23
C LEU A 301 -15.96 5.37 2.86
N PHE A 302 -16.26 4.31 2.10
CA PHE A 302 -17.65 3.91 1.86
C PHE A 302 -18.37 3.51 3.16
N VAL A 303 -17.69 2.79 4.05
CA VAL A 303 -18.24 2.48 5.39
C VAL A 303 -18.42 3.76 6.21
N ILE A 304 -17.44 4.67 6.17
CA ILE A 304 -17.50 5.94 6.90
C ILE A 304 -18.69 6.78 6.46
N ALA A 305 -18.94 6.86 5.14
CA ALA A 305 -20.08 7.58 4.59
C ALA A 305 -21.40 7.13 5.24
N SER A 306 -21.58 5.81 5.47
CA SER A 306 -22.80 5.26 6.08
C SER A 306 -23.08 5.71 7.52
N PHE A 307 -22.09 6.24 8.26
CA PHE A 307 -22.34 6.82 9.58
C PHE A 307 -23.13 8.13 9.53
N TYR A 308 -23.22 8.77 8.36
CA TYR A 308 -24.01 10.00 8.16
C TYR A 308 -25.50 9.73 7.88
N LEU A 309 -25.91 8.46 7.80
CA LEU A 309 -27.31 8.09 7.72
C LEU A 309 -27.99 8.26 9.10
N THR A 310 -29.09 9.01 9.13
CA THR A 310 -30.01 9.08 10.26
C THR A 310 -31.35 8.43 9.89
N GLY A 311 -32.01 7.83 10.89
CA GLY A 311 -33.29 7.16 10.73
C GLY A 311 -33.51 6.11 11.81
N HIS A 312 -34.62 5.39 11.76
CA HIS A 312 -34.97 4.32 12.71
C HIS A 312 -35.70 3.19 12.00
N GLY A 313 -35.57 1.96 12.49
CA GLY A 313 -36.30 0.78 11.99
C GLY A 313 -35.41 -0.38 11.55
N LYS A 314 -36.04 -1.44 11.01
CA LYS A 314 -35.37 -2.69 10.63
C LYS A 314 -34.30 -2.49 9.54
N THR A 315 -34.53 -1.58 8.60
CA THR A 315 -33.54 -1.27 7.54
C THR A 315 -32.25 -0.69 8.12
N LEU A 316 -32.33 0.17 9.13
CA LEU A 316 -31.13 0.68 9.79
C LEU A 316 -30.37 -0.45 10.51
N ILE A 317 -31.07 -1.34 11.20
CA ILE A 317 -30.44 -2.52 11.86
C ILE A 317 -29.69 -3.36 10.82
N PHE A 318 -30.31 -3.62 9.67
CA PHE A 318 -29.68 -4.34 8.56
C PHE A 318 -28.44 -3.62 8.01
N ILE A 319 -28.51 -2.30 7.80
CA ILE A 319 -27.35 -1.49 7.37
C ILE A 319 -26.22 -1.57 8.40
N ARG A 320 -26.53 -1.46 9.71
CA ARG A 320 -25.53 -1.58 10.79
C ARG A 320 -24.93 -2.99 10.87
N PHE A 321 -25.70 -4.02 10.54
CA PHE A 321 -25.18 -5.39 10.42
C PHE A 321 -24.16 -5.51 9.28
N ILE A 322 -24.50 -5.07 8.06
CA ILE A 322 -23.56 -5.10 6.91
C ILE A 322 -22.31 -4.25 7.22
N GLN A 323 -22.50 -3.08 7.81
CA GLN A 323 -21.39 -2.23 8.28
C GLN A 323 -20.47 -2.98 9.26
N SER A 324 -21.05 -3.74 10.20
CA SER A 324 -20.28 -4.52 11.17
C SER A 324 -19.51 -5.66 10.49
N VAL A 325 -20.10 -6.32 9.49
CA VAL A 325 -19.41 -7.31 8.65
C VAL A 325 -18.21 -6.68 7.93
N ALA A 326 -18.37 -5.48 7.37
CA ALA A 326 -17.27 -4.76 6.72
C ALA A 326 -16.12 -4.47 7.69
N LEU A 327 -16.43 -3.89 8.85
CA LEU A 327 -15.45 -3.54 9.88
C LEU A 327 -14.73 -4.78 10.42
N LEU A 328 -15.45 -5.87 10.69
CA LEU A 328 -14.85 -7.14 11.12
C LEU A 328 -13.93 -7.71 10.03
N SER A 329 -14.34 -7.64 8.77
CA SER A 329 -13.53 -8.11 7.63
C SER A 329 -12.23 -7.34 7.47
N PHE A 330 -12.25 -6.01 7.71
CA PHE A 330 -11.03 -5.21 7.80
C PHE A 330 -10.14 -5.69 8.95
N LEU A 331 -10.68 -5.86 10.16
CA LEU A 331 -9.90 -6.32 11.31
C LEU A 331 -9.24 -7.68 11.09
N LEU A 332 -9.94 -8.63 10.48
CA LEU A 332 -9.39 -9.95 10.17
C LEU A 332 -8.26 -9.85 9.14
N SER A 333 -8.41 -8.98 8.14
CA SER A 333 -7.35 -8.72 7.15
C SER A 333 -6.13 -8.03 7.77
N MET A 334 -6.36 -7.07 8.67
CA MET A 334 -5.31 -6.42 9.47
C MET A 334 -4.57 -7.44 10.34
N ALA A 335 -5.28 -8.32 11.02
CA ALA A 335 -4.70 -9.38 11.85
C ALA A 335 -3.83 -10.33 11.01
N ALA A 336 -4.27 -10.69 9.80
CA ALA A 336 -3.49 -11.47 8.86
C ALA A 336 -2.20 -10.73 8.42
N GLY A 337 -2.30 -9.43 8.10
CA GLY A 337 -1.15 -8.59 7.75
C GLY A 337 -0.14 -8.46 8.90
N ALA A 338 -0.61 -8.19 10.12
CA ALA A 338 0.22 -8.13 11.32
C ALA A 338 0.89 -9.47 11.65
N GLY A 339 0.14 -10.57 11.55
CA GLY A 339 0.65 -11.92 11.74
C GLY A 339 1.72 -12.29 10.72
N GLY A 340 1.50 -11.95 9.45
CA GLY A 340 2.48 -12.10 8.37
C GLY A 340 3.77 -11.31 8.63
N ALA A 341 3.63 -10.04 9.01
CA ALA A 341 4.76 -9.19 9.37
C ALA A 341 5.56 -9.75 10.57
N LEU A 342 4.87 -10.17 11.64
CA LEU A 342 5.50 -10.76 12.82
C LEU A 342 6.27 -12.05 12.46
N LYS A 343 5.63 -12.94 11.71
CA LYS A 343 6.26 -14.19 11.24
C LYS A 343 7.53 -13.91 10.43
N GLN A 344 7.46 -12.96 9.50
CA GLN A 344 8.62 -12.57 8.71
C GLN A 344 9.76 -12.06 9.60
N ASN A 345 9.47 -11.18 10.56
CA ASN A 345 10.48 -10.69 11.50
C ASN A 345 11.11 -11.83 12.34
N ILE A 346 10.31 -12.80 12.78
CA ILE A 346 10.80 -13.99 13.50
C ILE A 346 11.72 -14.82 12.60
N GLN A 347 11.35 -15.03 11.33
CA GLN A 347 12.15 -15.78 10.36
C GLN A 347 13.50 -15.11 10.11
N VAL A 348 13.50 -13.79 9.85
CA VAL A 348 14.72 -13.00 9.67
C VAL A 348 15.61 -13.07 10.90
N ARG A 349 15.04 -12.93 12.11
CA ARG A 349 15.78 -13.04 13.37
C ARG A 349 16.38 -14.44 13.56
N THR A 350 15.64 -15.48 13.22
CA THR A 350 16.10 -16.88 13.32
C THR A 350 17.25 -17.14 12.36
N ALA A 351 17.12 -16.68 11.12
CA ALA A 351 18.19 -16.79 10.12
C ALA A 351 19.45 -16.03 10.55
N THR A 352 19.30 -14.82 11.10
CA THR A 352 20.42 -14.01 11.60
C THR A 352 21.13 -14.69 12.77
N LYS A 353 20.37 -15.20 13.76
CA LYS A 353 20.93 -15.94 14.90
C LYS A 353 21.70 -17.19 14.48
N ALA A 354 21.28 -17.87 13.41
CA ALA A 354 21.97 -19.06 12.91
C ALA A 354 23.38 -18.73 12.35
N ILE A 355 23.61 -17.49 11.93
CA ILE A 355 24.89 -16.94 11.47
C ILE A 355 25.71 -16.45 12.67
N GLU A 356 25.08 -15.73 13.60
CA GLU A 356 25.73 -15.27 14.83
C GLU A 356 26.26 -16.43 15.67
N ALA A 357 25.56 -17.57 15.70
CA ALA A 357 26.02 -18.80 16.34
C ALA A 357 27.27 -19.40 15.66
N ALA A 358 27.65 -18.91 14.48
CA ALA A 358 28.84 -19.29 13.75
C ALA A 358 29.94 -18.21 13.77
N LYS A 359 29.84 -17.20 14.66
CA LYS A 359 30.80 -16.09 14.74
C LYS A 359 32.25 -16.52 15.01
N ASP A 360 32.46 -17.68 15.61
CA ASP A 360 33.80 -18.21 15.91
C ASP A 360 34.52 -18.73 14.66
N ASN A 361 33.82 -18.81 13.51
CA ASN A 361 34.45 -19.14 12.25
C ASN A 361 35.25 -17.95 11.73
N PRO A 362 36.44 -18.18 11.14
CA PRO A 362 37.35 -17.11 10.76
C PRO A 362 36.75 -16.14 9.73
N VAL A 363 35.95 -16.65 8.79
CA VAL A 363 35.23 -15.84 7.78
C VAL A 363 33.94 -16.54 7.39
N ILE A 364 32.83 -15.79 7.37
CA ILE A 364 31.58 -16.18 6.71
C ILE A 364 31.50 -15.47 5.36
N GLU A 365 31.30 -16.24 4.31
CA GLU A 365 31.21 -15.72 2.95
C GLU A 365 29.77 -15.41 2.56
N ILE A 366 29.55 -14.22 2.03
CA ILE A 366 28.25 -13.79 1.50
C ILE A 366 28.30 -13.70 -0.02
N TYR A 367 27.25 -14.24 -0.63
CA TYR A 367 26.97 -14.24 -2.06
C TYR A 367 25.64 -13.56 -2.30
N ILE A 368 25.55 -12.76 -3.37
CA ILE A 368 24.29 -12.17 -3.81
C ILE A 368 23.85 -12.82 -5.10
N GLU A 369 22.70 -13.47 -5.13
CA GLU A 369 22.20 -14.03 -6.38
C GLU A 369 21.95 -12.87 -7.36
N LYS A 370 22.51 -13.00 -8.57
CA LYS A 370 22.34 -11.95 -9.57
C LYS A 370 20.88 -11.89 -9.98
N ASP A 371 20.20 -10.81 -9.61
CA ASP A 371 18.88 -10.53 -10.12
C ASP A 371 18.97 -10.12 -11.59
N ILE A 372 18.45 -10.96 -12.48
CA ILE A 372 18.43 -10.73 -13.94
C ILE A 372 17.60 -9.51 -14.32
N ARG A 373 16.75 -9.00 -13.42
CA ARG A 373 15.85 -7.87 -13.65
C ARG A 373 16.54 -6.51 -13.51
N ILE A 374 17.81 -6.48 -13.11
CA ILE A 374 18.50 -5.24 -12.79
C ILE A 374 19.34 -4.82 -13.98
N THR A 375 18.77 -3.91 -14.76
CA THR A 375 19.44 -3.24 -15.86
C THR A 375 20.59 -2.41 -15.29
N ARG A 376 21.82 -2.73 -15.69
CA ARG A 376 22.98 -1.88 -15.38
C ARG A 376 22.87 -0.65 -16.26
N ASP A 377 22.56 0.50 -15.68
CA ASP A 377 22.81 1.77 -16.34
C ASP A 377 24.25 2.25 -16.00
N TYR A 378 24.76 3.22 -16.77
CA TYR A 378 26.12 3.73 -16.62
C TYR A 378 26.38 4.47 -15.28
N GLN A 379 25.32 4.98 -14.65
CA GLN A 379 25.26 5.61 -13.33
C GLN A 379 24.98 4.60 -12.20
N SER A 380 24.30 3.48 -12.46
CA SER A 380 23.96 2.45 -11.49
C SER A 380 24.79 1.17 -11.64
N LYS A 381 25.94 1.15 -10.95
CA LYS A 381 26.88 0.01 -10.98
C LYS A 381 26.52 -1.13 -10.02
N GLN A 382 25.56 -0.94 -9.12
CA GLN A 382 25.19 -1.94 -8.11
C GLN A 382 23.84 -2.57 -8.43
N ILE A 383 23.82 -3.91 -8.44
CA ILE A 383 22.62 -4.72 -8.65
C ILE A 383 21.73 -4.60 -7.41
N SER A 384 22.31 -4.77 -6.23
CA SER A 384 21.63 -4.55 -4.95
C SER A 384 22.71 -4.31 -3.90
N ASP A 385 22.39 -3.48 -2.90
CA ASP A 385 23.25 -3.24 -1.74
C ASP A 385 22.97 -4.25 -0.61
N ALA A 386 22.05 -5.20 -0.80
CA ALA A 386 21.63 -6.14 0.24
C ALA A 386 22.80 -6.89 0.89
N ALA A 387 23.78 -7.35 0.11
CA ALA A 387 24.97 -8.01 0.66
C ALA A 387 25.81 -7.05 1.52
N ASN A 388 25.93 -5.79 1.13
CA ASN A 388 26.62 -4.77 1.92
C ASN A 388 25.85 -4.44 3.21
N VAL A 389 24.53 -4.33 3.13
CA VAL A 389 23.67 -4.12 4.30
C VAL A 389 23.82 -5.28 5.29
N TRP A 390 23.68 -6.52 4.82
CA TRP A 390 23.85 -7.70 5.66
C TRP A 390 25.26 -7.81 6.24
N ALA A 391 26.30 -7.57 5.45
CA ALA A 391 27.67 -7.57 5.95
C ALA A 391 27.88 -6.52 7.06
N ARG A 392 27.32 -5.30 6.92
CA ARG A 392 27.37 -4.27 7.97
C ARG A 392 26.58 -4.66 9.21
N VAL A 393 25.40 -5.26 9.05
CA VAL A 393 24.56 -5.71 10.18
C VAL A 393 25.28 -6.82 10.96
N LEU A 394 25.84 -7.81 10.26
CA LEU A 394 26.56 -8.93 10.86
C LEU A 394 27.89 -8.48 11.51
N ALA A 395 28.62 -7.57 10.88
CA ALA A 395 29.85 -7.01 11.45
C ALA A 395 29.61 -6.25 12.77
N ARG A 396 28.43 -5.61 12.94
CA ARG A 396 28.04 -4.99 14.22
C ARG A 396 27.78 -5.99 15.34
N ASN A 397 27.57 -7.26 15.00
CA ASN A 397 27.39 -8.37 15.93
C ASN A 397 28.65 -9.25 15.99
N ASP A 398 29.82 -8.68 15.71
CA ASP A 398 31.14 -9.34 15.76
C ASP A 398 31.27 -10.56 14.84
N VAL A 399 30.49 -10.61 13.76
CA VAL A 399 30.61 -11.67 12.75
C VAL A 399 31.55 -11.21 11.64
N HIS A 400 32.66 -11.92 11.43
CA HIS A 400 33.59 -11.64 10.34
C HIS A 400 33.02 -12.11 9.00
N VAL A 401 32.61 -11.16 8.16
CA VAL A 401 31.96 -11.43 6.87
C VAL A 401 32.81 -10.95 5.71
N ARG A 402 32.89 -11.75 4.64
CA ARG A 402 33.49 -11.38 3.36
C ARG A 402 32.47 -11.53 2.23
N ILE A 403 32.26 -10.47 1.45
CA ILE A 403 31.43 -10.53 0.24
C ILE A 403 32.30 -11.11 -0.89
N VAL A 404 31.88 -12.26 -1.45
CA VAL A 404 32.72 -13.02 -2.40
C VAL A 404 32.30 -12.81 -3.85
N GLY A 405 31.00 -12.69 -4.14
CA GLY A 405 30.54 -12.47 -5.51
C GLY A 405 29.07 -12.79 -5.73
N THR A 406 28.71 -12.99 -7.01
CA THR A 406 27.30 -13.10 -7.43
C THR A 406 26.82 -14.53 -7.72
N LYS A 407 27.69 -15.53 -7.56
CA LYS A 407 27.37 -16.94 -7.77
C LYS A 407 28.11 -17.79 -6.76
N LEU A 408 27.43 -18.78 -6.22
CA LEU A 408 28.09 -19.85 -5.49
C LEU A 408 28.86 -20.77 -6.45
N PRO A 409 29.90 -21.45 -5.94
CA PRO A 409 30.52 -22.57 -6.65
C PRO A 409 29.48 -23.66 -6.93
N ALA A 410 29.49 -24.23 -8.14
CA ALA A 410 28.51 -25.24 -8.61
C ALA A 410 28.38 -26.49 -7.69
N ASN A 411 29.34 -26.71 -6.78
CA ASN A 411 29.33 -27.77 -5.78
C ASN A 411 29.26 -27.20 -4.35
N GLU A 412 28.18 -26.49 -4.03
CA GLU A 412 27.97 -25.81 -2.74
C GLU A 412 28.21 -26.73 -1.53
N LYS A 413 27.73 -27.98 -1.59
CA LYS A 413 27.93 -28.99 -0.52
C LYS A 413 29.39 -29.39 -0.31
N LYS A 414 30.24 -29.27 -1.34
CA LYS A 414 31.68 -29.54 -1.21
C LYS A 414 32.41 -28.36 -0.58
N TYR A 415 31.96 -27.13 -0.85
CA TYR A 415 32.64 -25.90 -0.45
C TYR A 415 32.17 -25.36 0.92
N CYS A 416 30.87 -25.43 1.21
CA CYS A 416 30.28 -24.92 2.44
C CYS A 416 30.12 -26.03 3.48
N GLN A 417 30.57 -25.79 4.71
CA GLN A 417 30.23 -26.62 5.88
C GLN A 417 28.76 -26.42 6.27
N LYS A 418 28.33 -25.16 6.28
CA LYS A 418 26.97 -24.74 6.54
C LYS A 418 26.64 -23.62 5.58
N LEU A 419 25.41 -23.61 5.09
CA LEU A 419 24.90 -22.56 4.21
C LEU A 419 23.46 -22.23 4.59
N GLY A 420 23.02 -21.03 4.23
CA GLY A 420 21.64 -20.62 4.42
C GLY A 420 21.31 -19.36 3.63
N TRP A 421 20.04 -18.98 3.66
CA TRP A 421 19.53 -17.81 2.94
C TRP A 421 19.12 -16.72 3.92
N LEU A 422 19.44 -15.50 3.54
CA LEU A 422 18.94 -14.25 4.11
C LEU A 422 17.97 -13.62 3.09
N GLU A 423 17.21 -12.61 3.55
CA GLU A 423 16.31 -11.86 2.68
C GLU A 423 17.09 -11.12 1.58
N ALA A 424 16.38 -10.79 0.50
CA ALA A 424 16.92 -10.14 -0.71
C ALA A 424 17.98 -10.96 -1.46
N HIS A 425 17.77 -12.28 -1.55
CA HIS A 425 18.61 -13.22 -2.32
C HIS A 425 20.08 -13.26 -1.89
N VAL A 426 20.31 -13.05 -0.58
CA VAL A 426 21.65 -13.10 -0.01
C VAL A 426 21.87 -14.49 0.57
N LEU A 427 22.83 -15.23 0.02
CA LEU A 427 23.27 -16.49 0.58
C LEU A 427 24.50 -16.27 1.45
N TRP A 428 24.57 -16.95 2.59
CA TRP A 428 25.77 -17.04 3.41
C TRP A 428 26.30 -18.48 3.45
N CYS A 429 27.61 -18.61 3.56
CA CYS A 429 28.34 -19.87 3.55
C CYS A 429 29.51 -19.82 4.54
N ILE A 430 29.66 -20.88 5.34
CA ILE A 430 30.88 -21.11 6.10
C ILE A 430 31.79 -21.99 5.23
N PRO A 431 32.92 -21.48 4.71
CA PRO A 431 33.80 -22.26 3.86
C PRO A 431 34.44 -23.39 4.68
N LYS A 432 34.53 -24.59 4.09
CA LYS A 432 35.34 -25.66 4.69
C LYS A 432 36.80 -25.22 4.65
N THR A 433 37.48 -25.30 5.79
CA THR A 433 38.93 -25.09 5.84
C THR A 433 39.60 -26.02 4.84
N LYS A 434 40.41 -25.47 3.92
CA LYS A 434 41.27 -26.25 3.02
C LYS A 434 42.37 -26.93 3.83
N ASN A 435 42.03 -27.94 4.62
CA ASN A 435 42.99 -28.82 5.28
C ASN A 435 42.54 -30.26 5.05
N GLY A 436 43.23 -30.93 4.12
CA GLY A 436 43.02 -32.34 3.79
C GLY A 436 43.42 -32.76 2.38
N ALA A 437 43.83 -31.84 1.48
CA ALA A 437 44.37 -32.21 0.18
C ALA A 437 45.56 -31.30 -0.18
N GLY A 438 46.77 -31.80 0.08
CA GLY A 438 48.03 -31.23 -0.40
C GLY A 438 49.01 -30.88 0.72
N GLY A 439 49.90 -31.83 1.03
CA GLY A 439 51.01 -31.71 1.99
C GLY A 439 51.35 -33.08 2.53
#